data_AF-A0A4U6B8W8-F1
#
_entry.id   AF-A0A4U6B8W8-F1
#
_cell.length_a   1.000
_cell.length_b   1.000
_cell.length_c   1.000
_cell.angle_alpha   90.00
_cell.angle_beta   90.00
_cell.angle_gamma   90.00
#
_symmetry.space_group_name_H-M   'P 1'
#
loop_
_entity.id
_entity.type
_entity.pdbx_description
1 polymer ?
#
loop_
_entity_poly.entity_id
_entity_poly.type
_entity_poly.pdbx_seq_one_letter_code
_entity_poly.pdbx_strand_id
1 'polypeptide(L)'
;MTSMNGEGFIPFLRKKAKKKTAKVIGWFRRQFGMCYRSALSEADLFKILRGKSVALVGNALSLGERDCGAAIDACDIIIRCNRAPIPDIRSHGARTTFIATSIELPGEIMAERGASHILWMSPPRNALPGWIVKWPNFFLYPKKRHEALNAKMPGRPTTGLMVIDILTRSRCRSVALYGFDFFKSQSLSGDRDRTQGPHDFDAEERFVRTLVAKDRRFSLN
;
A
#
# COMPACT_ATOMS: atom_id res chain seq x y z
N MET A 1 -38.34 4.18 -15.29
CA MET A 1 -37.87 2.94 -14.62
C MET A 1 -36.91 2.24 -15.57
N THR A 2 -35.62 2.55 -15.46
CA THR A 2 -34.58 2.08 -16.38
C THR A 2 -34.16 0.67 -15.97
N SER A 3 -34.31 -0.29 -16.88
CA SER A 3 -33.95 -1.70 -16.66
C SER A 3 -32.44 -1.82 -16.42
N MET A 4 -32.04 -2.39 -15.28
CA MET A 4 -30.64 -2.78 -15.06
C MET A 4 -30.37 -4.06 -15.84
N ASN A 5 -29.54 -3.95 -16.88
CA ASN A 5 -29.06 -5.04 -17.72
C ASN A 5 -28.52 -6.22 -16.88
N GLY A 6 -28.96 -7.44 -17.21
CA GLY A 6 -28.68 -8.68 -16.48
C GLY A 6 -27.21 -9.12 -16.40
N GLU A 7 -26.32 -8.52 -17.19
CA GLU A 7 -24.88 -8.88 -17.22
C GLU A 7 -24.11 -8.42 -15.97
N GLY A 8 -24.56 -7.37 -15.28
CA GLY A 8 -23.90 -6.84 -14.07
C GLY A 8 -24.36 -7.50 -12.76
N PHE A 9 -25.50 -8.19 -12.77
CA PHE A 9 -26.17 -8.64 -11.54
C PHE A 9 -25.55 -9.92 -10.97
N ILE A 10 -25.21 -10.89 -11.83
CA ILE A 10 -24.58 -12.16 -11.42
C ILE A 10 -23.17 -11.96 -10.84
N PRO A 11 -22.27 -11.16 -11.46
CA PRO A 11 -20.97 -10.82 -10.87
C PRO A 11 -21.08 -10.08 -9.53
N PHE A 12 -22.06 -9.16 -9.40
CA PHE A 12 -22.33 -8.43 -8.17
C PHE A 12 -22.76 -9.37 -7.03
N LEU A 13 -23.70 -10.29 -7.29
CA LEU A 13 -24.13 -11.29 -6.32
C LEU A 13 -22.99 -12.22 -5.90
N ARG A 14 -22.16 -12.67 -6.84
CA ARG A 14 -20.95 -13.47 -6.54
C ARG A 14 -19.97 -12.72 -5.64
N LYS A 15 -19.74 -11.42 -5.89
CA LYS A 15 -18.87 -10.58 -5.05
C LYS A 15 -19.45 -10.41 -3.64
N LYS A 16 -20.76 -10.21 -3.52
CA LYS A 16 -21.46 -10.10 -2.23
C LYS A 16 -21.41 -11.42 -1.44
N ALA A 17 -21.59 -12.55 -2.11
CA ALA A 17 -21.47 -13.88 -1.53
C ALA A 17 -20.03 -14.15 -1.04
N LYS A 18 -19.00 -13.91 -1.87
CA LYS A 18 -17.58 -14.02 -1.47
C LYS A 18 -17.26 -13.18 -0.23
N LYS A 19 -17.74 -11.94 -0.18
CA LYS A 19 -17.56 -11.04 0.98
C LYS A 19 -18.24 -11.57 2.24
N LYS A 20 -19.43 -12.17 2.12
CA LYS A 20 -20.14 -12.80 3.25
C LYS A 20 -19.38 -14.03 3.75
N THR A 21 -18.93 -14.90 2.85
CA THR A 21 -18.11 -16.08 3.18
C THR A 21 -16.79 -15.69 3.84
N ALA A 22 -16.07 -14.69 3.32
CA ALA A 22 -14.83 -14.20 3.92
C ALA A 22 -15.04 -13.62 5.33
N LYS A 23 -16.16 -12.93 5.57
CA LYS A 23 -16.54 -12.47 6.92
C LYS A 23 -16.80 -13.63 7.87
N VAL A 24 -17.50 -14.67 7.42
CA VAL A 24 -17.81 -15.87 8.21
C VAL A 24 -16.52 -16.62 8.55
N ILE A 25 -15.66 -16.91 7.57
CA ILE A 25 -14.34 -17.53 7.78
C ILE A 25 -13.50 -16.67 8.73
N GLY A 26 -13.46 -15.36 8.53
CA GLY A 26 -12.74 -14.44 9.40
C GLY A 26 -13.28 -14.44 10.83
N TRP A 27 -14.59 -14.58 11.03
CA TRP A 27 -15.22 -14.70 12.33
C TRP A 27 -14.86 -16.02 13.01
N PHE A 28 -14.99 -17.15 12.32
CA PHE A 28 -14.56 -18.46 12.83
C PHE A 28 -13.08 -18.45 13.22
N ARG A 29 -12.20 -17.93 12.35
CA ARG A 29 -10.78 -17.79 12.66
C ARG A 29 -10.52 -17.02 13.93
N ARG A 30 -11.25 -15.92 14.18
CA ARG A 30 -11.14 -15.16 15.43
C ARG A 30 -11.61 -15.96 16.65
N GLN A 31 -12.75 -16.66 16.56
CA GLN A 31 -13.29 -17.47 17.66
C GLN A 31 -12.30 -18.57 18.09
N PHE A 32 -11.58 -19.15 17.14
CA PHE A 32 -10.56 -20.18 17.40
C PHE A 32 -9.13 -19.60 17.56
N GLY A 33 -8.96 -18.30 17.76
CA GLY A 33 -7.64 -17.67 17.95
C GLY A 33 -6.69 -17.75 16.74
N MET A 34 -7.17 -18.17 15.57
CA MET A 34 -6.38 -18.31 14.35
C MET A 34 -5.99 -16.95 13.78
N CYS A 35 -4.71 -16.64 13.84
CA CYS A 35 -4.12 -15.47 13.20
C CYS A 35 -3.54 -15.82 11.82
N TYR A 36 -3.63 -14.89 10.87
CA TYR A 36 -2.76 -14.96 9.70
C TYR A 36 -1.32 -14.71 10.13
N ARG A 37 -0.42 -15.51 9.57
CA ARG A 37 1.03 -15.38 9.72
C ARG A 37 1.61 -14.90 8.39
N SER A 38 2.61 -14.05 8.47
CA SER A 38 3.41 -13.64 7.32
C SER A 38 4.41 -14.74 6.98
N ALA A 39 4.77 -14.84 5.71
CA ALA A 39 5.95 -15.59 5.31
C ALA A 39 7.24 -14.83 5.70
N LEU A 40 7.22 -13.50 5.60
CA LEU A 40 8.30 -12.62 6.02
C LEU A 40 8.00 -11.98 7.38
N SER A 41 8.94 -12.08 8.32
CA SER A 41 8.90 -11.29 9.54
C SER A 41 9.31 -9.83 9.29
N GLU A 42 9.09 -8.96 10.28
CA GLU A 42 9.60 -7.57 10.24
C GLU A 42 11.14 -7.55 10.19
N ALA A 43 11.81 -8.50 10.84
CA ALA A 43 13.27 -8.62 10.80
C ALA A 43 13.77 -9.02 9.39
N ASP A 44 13.07 -9.92 8.71
CA ASP A 44 13.41 -10.34 7.34
C ASP A 44 13.25 -9.17 6.38
N LEU A 45 12.13 -8.45 6.45
CA LEU A 45 11.89 -7.26 5.65
C LEU A 45 12.98 -6.20 5.88
N PHE A 46 13.38 -5.97 7.14
CA PHE A 46 14.46 -5.05 7.48
C PHE A 46 15.84 -5.51 7.01
N LYS A 47 16.08 -6.81 6.95
CA LYS A 47 17.31 -7.36 6.35
C LYS A 47 17.37 -7.07 4.86
N ILE A 48 16.25 -7.21 4.15
CA ILE A 48 16.15 -6.92 2.71
C ILE A 48 16.36 -5.42 2.43
N LEU A 49 15.74 -4.55 3.25
CA LEU A 49 15.81 -3.10 3.09
C LEU A 49 17.17 -2.50 3.51
N ARG A 50 17.99 -3.22 4.28
CA ARG A 50 19.22 -2.68 4.87
C ARG A 50 20.20 -2.21 3.80
N GLY A 51 20.65 -0.97 3.92
CA GLY A 51 21.63 -0.36 3.03
C GLY A 51 21.11 -0.10 1.61
N LYS A 52 19.82 -0.33 1.33
CA LYS A 52 19.21 -0.11 0.00
C LYS A 52 18.72 1.32 -0.17
N SER A 53 18.79 1.81 -1.40
CA SER A 53 18.03 2.99 -1.84
C SER A 53 16.61 2.58 -2.19
N VAL A 54 15.62 3.32 -1.67
CA VAL A 54 14.21 2.97 -1.81
C VAL A 54 13.45 4.12 -2.48
N ALA A 55 12.77 3.84 -3.59
CA ALA A 55 11.71 4.71 -4.10
C ALA A 55 10.37 4.21 -3.54
N LEU A 56 9.68 5.06 -2.76
CA LEU A 56 8.28 4.84 -2.41
C LEU A 56 7.43 5.70 -3.35
N VAL A 57 6.66 5.05 -4.22
CA VAL A 57 5.84 5.71 -5.22
C VAL A 57 4.37 5.68 -4.76
N GLY A 58 3.89 6.85 -4.37
CA GLY A 58 2.50 7.15 -4.10
C GLY A 58 1.70 7.26 -5.40
N ASN A 59 0.40 7.54 -5.25
CA ASN A 59 -0.54 7.46 -6.36
C ASN A 59 -1.16 8.82 -6.71
N ALA A 60 -0.51 9.94 -6.35
CA ALA A 60 -0.99 11.27 -6.70
C ALA A 60 -1.04 11.47 -8.22
N LEU A 61 -2.07 12.15 -8.75
CA LEU A 61 -2.14 12.48 -10.18
C LEU A 61 -0.99 13.40 -10.62
N SER A 62 -0.57 14.31 -9.74
CA SER A 62 0.52 15.27 -9.96
C SER A 62 1.87 14.63 -10.27
N LEU A 63 2.06 13.33 -9.96
CA LEU A 63 3.27 12.62 -10.37
C LEU A 63 3.41 12.56 -11.90
N GLY A 64 2.30 12.53 -12.64
CA GLY A 64 2.29 12.51 -14.11
C GLY A 64 2.95 13.73 -14.76
N GLU A 65 3.06 14.85 -14.04
CA GLU A 65 3.66 16.10 -14.52
C GLU A 65 5.20 16.11 -14.35
N ARG A 66 5.80 15.04 -13.82
CA ARG A 66 7.22 14.96 -13.46
C ARG A 66 8.02 14.09 -14.42
N ASP A 67 9.32 14.33 -14.49
CA ASP A 67 10.31 13.56 -15.27
C ASP A 67 11.24 12.74 -14.36
N CYS A 68 10.66 12.00 -13.41
CA CYS A 68 11.43 11.28 -12.38
C CYS A 68 11.48 9.77 -12.54
N GLY A 69 10.91 9.21 -13.62
CA GLY A 69 10.84 7.76 -13.84
C GLY A 69 12.20 7.08 -13.87
N ALA A 70 13.20 7.69 -14.52
CA ALA A 70 14.58 7.19 -14.51
C ALA A 70 15.20 7.20 -13.10
N ALA A 71 14.91 8.22 -12.28
CA ALA A 71 15.39 8.31 -10.91
C ALA A 71 14.71 7.29 -9.98
N ILE A 72 13.42 7.02 -10.19
CA ILE A 72 12.69 5.93 -9.53
C ILE A 72 13.35 4.59 -9.89
N ASP A 73 13.55 4.34 -11.19
CA ASP A 73 14.12 3.09 -11.70
C ASP A 73 15.60 2.91 -11.35
N ALA A 74 16.32 3.94 -10.93
CA ALA A 74 17.69 3.83 -10.43
C ALA A 74 17.77 3.29 -8.99
N CYS A 75 16.66 3.24 -8.25
CA CYS A 75 16.65 2.74 -6.87
C CYS A 75 16.80 1.20 -6.82
N ASP A 76 17.36 0.73 -5.71
CA ASP A 76 17.49 -0.71 -5.44
C ASP A 76 16.12 -1.38 -5.25
N ILE A 77 15.21 -0.71 -4.54
CA ILE A 77 13.87 -1.18 -4.18
C ILE A 77 12.85 -0.11 -4.57
N ILE A 78 11.78 -0.51 -5.25
CA ILE A 78 10.68 0.35 -5.69
C ILE A 78 9.38 -0.21 -5.12
N ILE A 79 8.80 0.52 -4.17
CA ILE A 79 7.58 0.15 -3.47
C ILE A 79 6.43 0.98 -4.05
N ARG A 80 5.41 0.32 -4.59
CA ARG A 80 4.20 0.97 -5.11
C ARG A 80 2.98 0.67 -4.26
N CYS A 81 2.05 1.61 -4.20
CA CYS A 81 0.85 1.51 -3.39
C CYS A 81 -0.36 0.94 -4.16
N ASN A 82 -1.11 0.06 -3.52
CA ASN A 82 -2.37 -0.53 -3.97
C ASN A 82 -2.26 -1.12 -5.39
N ARG A 83 -2.97 -0.53 -6.38
CA ARG A 83 -2.98 -1.01 -7.77
C ARG A 83 -1.70 -0.70 -8.55
N ALA A 84 -0.70 -0.09 -7.90
CA ALA A 84 0.60 0.21 -8.51
C ALA A 84 0.47 0.81 -9.93
N PRO A 85 -0.26 1.93 -10.09
CA PRO A 85 -0.48 2.51 -11.41
C PRO A 85 0.84 3.01 -12.02
N ILE A 86 1.01 2.76 -13.33
CA ILE A 86 2.13 3.23 -14.15
C ILE A 86 1.54 3.75 -15.48
N PRO A 87 0.87 4.91 -15.49
CA PRO A 87 0.28 5.47 -16.71
C PRO A 87 1.34 5.95 -17.71
N ASP A 88 2.49 6.43 -17.22
CA ASP A 88 3.61 6.91 -18.04
C ASP A 88 4.94 6.57 -17.36
N ILE A 89 5.80 5.84 -18.07
CA ILE A 89 7.11 5.39 -17.57
C ILE A 89 8.03 6.58 -17.30
N ARG A 90 7.91 7.68 -18.06
CA ARG A 90 8.71 8.90 -17.89
C ARG A 90 8.53 9.50 -16.50
N SER A 91 7.31 9.47 -15.97
CA SER A 91 6.98 10.00 -14.63
C SER A 91 7.03 8.95 -13.54
N HIS A 92 6.63 7.71 -13.84
CA HIS A 92 6.40 6.69 -12.81
C HIS A 92 7.52 5.65 -12.70
N GLY A 93 8.42 5.55 -13.69
CA GLY A 93 9.37 4.45 -13.82
C GLY A 93 8.67 3.16 -14.26
N ALA A 94 9.41 2.23 -14.86
CA ALA A 94 8.90 0.96 -15.34
C ALA A 94 8.99 -0.16 -14.29
N ARG A 95 9.92 -0.05 -13.33
CA ARG A 95 10.22 -1.13 -12.40
C ARG A 95 9.28 -1.11 -11.19
N THR A 96 8.98 -2.29 -10.66
CA THR A 96 8.33 -2.46 -9.36
C THR A 96 9.00 -3.64 -8.66
N THR A 97 9.46 -3.46 -7.43
CA THR A 97 9.96 -4.60 -6.64
C THR A 97 8.88 -5.09 -5.70
N PHE A 98 8.22 -4.15 -4.99
CA PHE A 98 7.27 -4.43 -3.92
C PHE A 98 5.92 -3.77 -4.23
N ILE A 99 4.82 -4.46 -3.91
CA ILE A 99 3.48 -3.87 -3.87
C ILE A 99 3.01 -3.83 -2.41
N ALA A 100 2.71 -2.64 -1.90
CA ALA A 100 2.09 -2.46 -0.60
C ALA A 100 0.60 -2.13 -0.78
N THR A 101 -0.30 -2.92 -0.20
CA THR A 101 -1.74 -2.78 -0.45
C THR A 101 -2.58 -2.84 0.82
N SER A 102 -3.64 -2.04 0.86
CA SER A 102 -4.72 -2.13 1.86
C SER A 102 -6.06 -2.60 1.25
N ILE A 103 -6.06 -2.93 -0.04
CA ILE A 103 -7.21 -3.37 -0.81
C ILE A 103 -6.95 -4.75 -1.41
N GLU A 104 -8.03 -5.46 -1.75
CA GLU A 104 -7.93 -6.69 -2.52
C GLU A 104 -7.40 -6.40 -3.93
N LEU A 105 -6.43 -7.20 -4.36
CA LEU A 105 -5.85 -7.14 -5.70
C LEU A 105 -6.08 -8.46 -6.44
N PRO A 106 -6.19 -8.44 -7.78
CA PRO A 106 -6.01 -9.63 -8.61
C PRO A 106 -4.58 -10.16 -8.45
N GLY A 107 -4.37 -11.48 -8.57
CA GLY A 107 -3.05 -12.09 -8.38
C GLY A 107 -2.09 -11.78 -9.53
N GLU A 108 -2.66 -11.58 -10.72
CA GLU A 108 -1.99 -11.29 -12.00
C GLU A 108 -1.15 -10.02 -11.92
N ILE A 109 -1.54 -9.06 -11.08
CA ILE A 109 -0.82 -7.79 -10.89
C ILE A 109 0.64 -7.98 -10.49
N MET A 110 0.95 -9.07 -9.77
CA MET A 110 2.33 -9.34 -9.34
C MET A 110 3.21 -9.62 -10.56
N ALA A 111 2.72 -10.42 -11.51
CA ALA A 111 3.41 -10.71 -12.75
C ALA A 111 3.42 -9.48 -13.68
N GLU A 112 2.28 -8.80 -13.85
CA GLU A 112 2.16 -7.59 -14.67
C GLU A 112 3.10 -6.46 -14.25
N ARG A 113 3.43 -6.37 -12.95
CA ARG A 113 4.35 -5.36 -12.42
C ARG A 113 5.77 -5.88 -12.19
N GLY A 114 6.01 -7.18 -12.36
CA GLY A 114 7.29 -7.80 -12.00
C GLY A 114 7.61 -7.75 -10.51
N ALA A 115 6.59 -7.61 -9.65
CA ALA A 115 6.78 -7.49 -8.21
C ALA A 115 7.06 -8.86 -7.58
N SER A 116 8.05 -8.91 -6.70
CA SER A 116 8.43 -10.15 -6.00
C SER A 116 7.90 -10.20 -4.57
N HIS A 117 7.56 -9.06 -3.96
CA HIS A 117 7.09 -8.96 -2.58
C HIS A 117 5.74 -8.26 -2.50
N ILE A 118 4.88 -8.74 -1.60
CA ILE A 118 3.59 -8.11 -1.31
C ILE A 118 3.45 -7.82 0.18
N LEU A 119 3.13 -6.57 0.50
CA LEU A 119 2.97 -6.07 1.85
C LEU A 119 1.49 -5.77 2.07
N TRP A 120 0.82 -6.54 2.92
CA TRP A 120 -0.56 -6.25 3.30
C TRP A 120 -0.58 -5.31 4.50
N MET A 121 -1.15 -4.13 4.27
CA MET A 121 -1.12 -3.02 5.21
C MET A 121 -2.44 -2.84 5.97
N SER A 122 -3.52 -3.53 5.58
CA SER A 122 -4.84 -3.35 6.19
C SER A 122 -5.00 -4.15 7.50
N PRO A 123 -5.39 -3.51 8.62
CA PRO A 123 -5.67 -4.20 9.90
C PRO A 123 -6.83 -5.20 9.86
N PRO A 124 -7.96 -4.95 9.15
CA PRO A 124 -8.99 -5.96 8.98
C PRO A 124 -8.45 -7.13 8.14
N ARG A 125 -8.10 -8.22 8.83
CA ARG A 125 -7.55 -9.42 8.17
C ARG A 125 -8.63 -10.30 7.53
N ASN A 126 -9.91 -9.96 7.69
CA ASN A 126 -11.02 -10.61 7.01
C ASN A 126 -11.07 -10.31 5.50
N ALA A 127 -10.31 -9.31 5.04
CA ALA A 127 -10.16 -8.97 3.63
C ALA A 127 -8.89 -9.55 3.00
N LEU A 128 -8.12 -10.37 3.73
CA LEU A 128 -6.86 -10.93 3.23
C LEU A 128 -7.15 -12.05 2.21
N PRO A 129 -6.82 -11.88 0.92
CA PRO A 129 -7.03 -12.90 -0.09
C PRO A 129 -6.13 -14.11 0.16
N GLY A 130 -6.66 -15.32 -0.04
CA GLY A 130 -5.90 -16.55 0.19
C GLY A 130 -4.62 -16.66 -0.67
N TRP A 131 -4.62 -16.07 -1.86
CA TRP A 131 -3.43 -16.05 -2.73
C TRP A 131 -2.30 -15.18 -2.15
N ILE A 132 -2.63 -14.06 -1.49
CA ILE A 132 -1.64 -13.20 -0.83
C ILE A 132 -0.99 -13.96 0.33
N VAL A 133 -1.78 -14.68 1.13
CA VAL A 133 -1.26 -15.49 2.25
C VAL A 133 -0.28 -16.57 1.78
N LYS A 134 -0.50 -17.12 0.58
CA LYS A 134 0.34 -18.16 -0.02
C LYS A 134 1.53 -17.59 -0.80
N TRP A 135 1.62 -16.27 -0.98
CA TRP A 135 2.72 -15.67 -1.72
C TRP A 135 4.03 -15.83 -0.93
N PRO A 136 5.12 -16.34 -1.54
CA PRO A 136 6.35 -16.67 -0.82
C PRO A 136 6.94 -15.50 -0.02
N ASN A 137 6.90 -14.29 -0.59
CA ASN A 137 7.44 -13.07 0.03
C ASN A 137 6.32 -12.17 0.57
N PHE A 138 5.33 -12.77 1.24
CA PHE A 138 4.23 -12.06 1.86
C PHE A 138 4.63 -11.49 3.23
N PHE A 139 4.43 -10.18 3.39
CA PHE A 139 4.54 -9.49 4.67
C PHE A 139 3.18 -8.97 5.14
N LEU A 140 2.84 -9.16 6.42
CA LEU A 140 1.63 -8.62 7.05
C LEU A 140 2.04 -7.56 8.06
N TYR A 141 1.57 -6.33 7.86
CA TYR A 141 1.88 -5.23 8.76
C TYR A 141 1.38 -5.53 10.19
N PRO A 142 2.24 -5.46 11.24
CA PRO A 142 1.85 -5.88 12.58
C PRO A 142 0.73 -5.00 13.16
N LYS A 143 -0.26 -5.64 13.79
CA LYS A 143 -1.41 -4.94 14.39
C LYS A 143 -0.98 -3.88 15.42
N LYS A 144 -0.04 -4.24 16.30
CA LYS A 144 0.53 -3.33 17.30
C LYS A 144 1.21 -2.10 16.67
N ARG A 145 1.83 -2.26 15.49
CA ARG A 145 2.44 -1.16 14.74
C ARG A 145 1.37 -0.24 14.16
N HIS A 146 0.31 -0.80 13.59
CA HIS A 146 -0.82 0.00 13.15
C HIS A 146 -1.46 0.76 14.31
N GLU A 147 -1.71 0.13 15.46
CA GLU A 147 -2.26 0.78 16.66
C GLU A 147 -1.36 1.94 17.12
N ALA A 148 -0.04 1.71 17.21
CA ALA A 148 0.91 2.75 17.60
C ALA A 148 1.00 3.91 16.60
N LEU A 149 0.89 3.65 15.29
CA LEU A 149 0.86 4.70 14.27
C LEU A 149 -0.46 5.47 14.31
N ASN A 150 -1.58 4.77 14.47
CA ASN A 150 -2.91 5.37 14.56
C ASN A 150 -3.03 6.27 15.79
N ALA A 151 -2.40 5.93 16.92
CA ALA A 151 -2.37 6.79 18.11
C ALA A 151 -1.63 8.12 17.91
N LYS A 152 -0.80 8.24 16.86
CA LYS A 152 -0.07 9.47 16.53
C LYS A 152 -0.82 10.35 15.52
N MET A 153 -1.91 9.85 14.95
CA MET A 153 -2.62 10.51 13.87
C MET A 153 -4.07 10.80 14.30
N PRO A 154 -4.61 11.98 13.99
CA PRO A 154 -6.03 12.26 14.20
C PRO A 154 -6.95 11.40 13.31
N GLY A 155 -6.46 10.98 12.14
CA GLY A 155 -7.14 10.07 11.22
C GLY A 155 -6.43 8.72 11.09
N ARG A 156 -7.10 7.76 10.46
CA ARG A 156 -6.51 6.45 10.13
C ARG A 156 -5.36 6.65 9.12
N PRO A 157 -4.19 6.02 9.30
CA PRO A 157 -3.08 6.16 8.37
C PRO A 157 -3.37 5.56 6.99
N THR A 158 -2.90 6.20 5.93
CA THR A 158 -2.90 5.70 4.56
C THR A 158 -1.94 4.53 4.37
N THR A 159 -2.09 3.77 3.27
CA THR A 159 -1.10 2.77 2.86
C THR A 159 0.30 3.36 2.76
N GLY A 160 0.42 4.55 2.16
CA GLY A 160 1.69 5.26 2.02
C GLY A 160 2.32 5.56 3.38
N LEU A 161 1.56 6.14 4.32
CA LEU A 161 2.06 6.44 5.66
C LEU A 161 2.49 5.18 6.43
N MET A 162 1.78 4.06 6.27
CA MET A 162 2.18 2.80 6.91
C MET A 162 3.49 2.24 6.32
N VAL A 163 3.74 2.41 5.02
CA VAL A 163 5.04 2.04 4.43
C VAL A 163 6.14 2.99 4.91
N ILE A 164 5.87 4.28 5.02
CA ILE A 164 6.80 5.24 5.62
C ILE A 164 7.16 4.82 7.06
N ASP A 165 6.20 4.39 7.88
CA ASP A 165 6.49 3.86 9.23
C ASP A 165 7.46 2.66 9.20
N ILE A 166 7.30 1.71 8.27
CA ILE A 166 8.26 0.62 8.07
C ILE A 166 9.64 1.17 7.71
N LEU A 167 9.70 2.11 6.76
CA LEU A 167 10.96 2.65 6.24
C LEU A 167 11.71 3.47 7.29
N THR A 168 11.02 4.24 8.13
CA THR A 168 11.66 5.01 9.22
C THR A 168 12.40 4.10 10.20
N ARG A 169 11.84 2.92 10.49
CA ARG A 169 12.40 1.93 11.40
C ARG A 169 13.39 0.97 10.73
N SER A 170 13.36 0.90 9.41
CA SER A 170 14.34 0.16 8.63
C SER A 170 15.68 0.88 8.56
N ARG A 171 16.75 0.16 8.21
CA ARG A 171 18.10 0.73 7.97
C ARG A 171 18.39 0.91 6.47
N CYS A 172 17.44 1.43 5.70
CA CYS A 172 17.68 1.85 4.31
C CYS A 172 18.81 2.89 4.25
N ARG A 173 19.53 2.94 3.13
CA ARG A 173 20.52 3.99 2.84
C ARG A 173 19.84 5.31 2.50
N SER A 174 18.80 5.27 1.68
CA SER A 174 17.99 6.44 1.31
C SER A 174 16.55 6.02 1.01
N VAL A 175 15.63 6.98 1.14
CA VAL A 175 14.21 6.86 0.83
C VAL A 175 13.77 8.11 0.06
N ALA A 176 13.36 7.93 -1.18
CA ALA A 176 12.77 8.97 -2.01
C ALA A 176 11.26 8.74 -2.13
N LEU A 177 10.48 9.72 -1.68
CA LEU A 177 9.02 9.72 -1.76
C LEU A 177 8.61 10.44 -3.05
N TYR A 178 7.93 9.73 -3.95
CA TYR A 178 7.41 10.28 -5.21
C TYR A 178 5.88 10.20 -5.23
N GLY A 179 5.19 11.23 -5.71
CA GLY A 179 3.72 11.21 -5.80
C GLY A 179 3.03 11.24 -4.42
N PHE A 180 3.62 11.97 -3.47
CA PHE A 180 3.08 12.26 -2.14
C PHE A 180 2.72 13.74 -2.03
N ASP A 181 1.60 14.13 -2.64
CA ASP A 181 1.02 15.48 -2.49
C ASP A 181 -0.11 15.53 -1.44
N PHE A 182 -0.26 14.44 -0.69
CA PHE A 182 -1.26 14.27 0.36
C PHE A 182 -2.67 14.53 -0.16
N PHE A 183 -3.01 13.93 -1.31
CA PHE A 183 -4.34 13.94 -1.91
C PHE A 183 -4.77 15.30 -2.50
N LYS A 184 -3.82 16.24 -2.70
CA LYS A 184 -4.11 17.54 -3.33
C LYS A 184 -4.53 17.38 -4.79
N SER A 185 -3.95 16.42 -5.50
CA SER A 185 -4.34 16.07 -6.88
C SER A 185 -5.16 14.77 -6.97
N GLN A 186 -5.87 14.36 -5.90
CA GLN A 186 -6.56 13.06 -5.85
C GLN A 186 -5.61 11.86 -6.03
N SER A 187 -6.14 10.67 -6.37
CA SER A 187 -5.36 9.45 -6.52
C SER A 187 -5.73 8.62 -7.74
N LEU A 188 -4.72 8.12 -8.44
CA LEU A 188 -4.82 7.15 -9.54
C LEU A 188 -5.44 5.79 -9.14
N SER A 189 -5.72 5.55 -7.86
CA SER A 189 -6.19 4.24 -7.37
C SER A 189 -7.64 4.20 -6.90
N GLY A 190 -8.41 5.29 -7.03
CA GLY A 190 -9.86 5.23 -6.82
C GLY A 190 -10.58 6.58 -6.92
N ASP A 191 -11.90 6.50 -6.97
CA ASP A 191 -12.80 7.64 -7.24
C ASP A 191 -13.20 8.42 -5.98
N ARG A 192 -12.45 8.24 -4.87
CA ARG A 192 -12.77 8.91 -3.61
C ARG A 192 -12.19 10.31 -3.61
N ASP A 193 -12.97 11.25 -3.12
CA ASP A 193 -12.50 12.61 -2.86
C ASP A 193 -11.77 12.72 -1.51
N ARG A 194 -11.00 13.80 -1.31
CA ARG A 194 -10.23 14.11 -0.10
C ARG A 194 -11.09 14.08 1.17
N THR A 195 -12.35 14.50 1.04
CA THR A 195 -13.34 14.53 2.12
C THR A 195 -13.94 13.14 2.43
N GLN A 196 -13.73 12.17 1.55
CA GLN A 196 -14.33 10.84 1.62
C GLN A 196 -13.35 9.81 2.15
N GLY A 197 -13.23 9.73 3.47
CA GLY A 197 -12.47 8.66 4.11
C GLY A 197 -12.12 8.97 5.56
N PRO A 198 -11.59 7.97 6.28
CA PRO A 198 -11.16 8.14 7.67
C PRO A 198 -9.77 8.78 7.78
N HIS A 199 -9.22 9.34 6.70
CA HIS A 199 -7.83 9.81 6.62
C HIS A 199 -7.75 11.31 6.89
N ASP A 200 -6.69 11.74 7.57
CA ASP A 200 -6.36 13.17 7.73
C ASP A 200 -5.06 13.45 6.96
N PHE A 201 -5.22 13.82 5.69
CA PHE A 201 -4.08 14.04 4.80
C PHE A 201 -3.20 15.23 5.21
N ASP A 202 -3.77 16.23 5.88
CA ASP A 202 -3.00 17.37 6.38
C ASP A 202 -2.11 16.98 7.56
N ALA A 203 -2.60 16.11 8.44
CA ALA A 203 -1.80 15.51 9.49
C ALA A 203 -0.68 14.62 8.92
N GLU A 204 -0.98 13.82 7.89
CA GLU A 204 0.06 13.03 7.22
C GLU A 204 1.12 13.92 6.57
N GLU A 205 0.72 15.03 5.92
CA GLU A 205 1.65 16.00 5.34
C GLU A 205 2.59 16.59 6.39
N ARG A 206 2.04 17.08 7.51
CA ARG A 206 2.85 17.63 8.61
C ARG A 206 3.81 16.59 9.16
N PHE A 207 3.36 15.35 9.33
CA PHE A 207 4.20 14.26 9.81
C PHE A 207 5.35 13.97 8.85
N VAL A 208 5.08 13.81 7.56
CA VAL A 208 6.10 13.49 6.55
C VAL A 208 7.08 14.65 6.36
N ARG A 209 6.62 15.90 6.35
CA ARG A 209 7.52 17.06 6.28
C ARG A 209 8.44 17.14 7.49
N THR A 210 7.92 16.87 8.69
CA THR A 210 8.72 16.79 9.92
C THR A 210 9.74 15.65 9.85
N LEU A 211 9.37 14.50 9.29
CA LEU A 211 10.27 13.37 9.10
C LEU A 211 11.41 13.73 8.15
N VAL A 212 11.10 14.29 6.97
CA VAL A 212 12.11 14.69 5.97
C VAL A 212 13.08 15.72 6.53
N ALA A 213 12.61 16.64 7.37
CA ALA A 213 13.47 17.63 8.03
C ALA A 213 14.42 17.00 9.08
N LYS A 214 14.04 15.87 9.71
CA LYS A 214 14.79 15.24 10.80
C LYS A 214 15.67 14.08 10.36
N ASP A 215 15.24 13.30 9.37
CA ASP A 215 15.93 12.11 8.90
C ASP A 215 16.45 12.33 7.49
N ARG A 216 17.76 12.59 7.39
CA ARG A 216 18.46 12.89 6.13
C ARG A 216 18.39 11.77 5.08
N ARG A 217 17.92 10.58 5.45
CA ARG A 217 17.68 9.50 4.48
C ARG A 217 16.46 9.78 3.62
N PHE A 218 15.50 10.56 4.12
CA PHE A 218 14.22 10.81 3.45
C PHE A 218 14.27 12.07 2.60
N SER A 219 13.71 11.99 1.41
CA SER A 219 13.46 13.12 0.51
C SER A 219 12.03 13.05 -0.04
N LEU A 220 11.42 14.20 -0.26
CA LEU A 220 10.10 14.35 -0.88
C LEU A 220 10.30 14.99 -2.25
N ASN A 221 9.96 14.28 -3.34
CA ASN A 221 10.32 14.60 -4.73
C ASN A 221 9.10 14.77 -5.64
#